data_AF-A0A835HL73-F1
#
_entry.id   AF-A0A835HL73-F1
#
_cell.length_a   1.000
_cell.length_b   1.000
_cell.length_c   1.000
_cell.angle_alpha   90.00
_cell.angle_beta   90.00
_cell.angle_gamma   90.00
#
_symmetry.space_group_name_H-M   'P 1'
#
loop_
_entity.id
_entity.type
_entity.pdbx_description
1 polymer ?
#
loop_
_entity_poly.entity_id
_entity_poly.type
_entity_poly.pdbx_seq_one_letter_code
_entity_poly.pdbx_strand_id
1 'polypeptide(L)'
;MEQSKAIIVNQLLSVKKKAGKTFNEIAKETGLTNVYVAQLLRRQAILTPETASKLKAALPHLSDELVDEMMKPPMRSYDPNLIQEPAIYRLNEAVMHFGESIKDIINEQFGDGIMSAIDFYCSVDKVKGVDGKDRVVITFDGKFLPYTEQRYSRQSVQPGLAALACTIRPYGSMVQSILAANLEACMVAQRLRGLPPAEANICGNIGLSSE
;
A
#
# COMPACT_ATOMS: atom_id res chain seq x y z
N MET A 1 -12.43 5.10 22.34
CA MET A 1 -12.34 4.77 20.90
C MET A 1 -12.72 3.32 20.63
N GLU A 2 -12.10 2.35 21.31
CA GLU A 2 -12.45 0.90 21.19
C GLU A 2 -13.93 0.59 21.50
N GLN A 3 -14.46 1.17 22.59
CA GLN A 3 -15.85 0.98 23.00
C GLN A 3 -16.86 1.47 21.94
N SER A 4 -16.54 2.55 21.23
CA SER A 4 -17.39 3.09 20.15
C SER A 4 -17.43 2.14 18.95
N LYS A 5 -16.28 1.56 18.56
CA LYS A 5 -16.20 0.56 17.49
C LYS A 5 -17.04 -0.67 17.80
N ALA A 6 -16.94 -1.21 19.02
CA ALA A 6 -17.69 -2.38 19.44
C ALA A 6 -19.22 -2.16 19.37
N ILE A 7 -19.69 -0.98 19.78
CA ILE A 7 -21.12 -0.60 19.69
C ILE A 7 -21.58 -0.59 18.23
N ILE A 8 -20.84 0.07 17.33
CA ILE A 8 -21.18 0.14 15.90
C ILE A 8 -21.19 -1.25 15.27
N VAL A 9 -20.19 -2.09 15.57
CA VAL A 9 -20.14 -3.48 15.08
C VAL A 9 -21.36 -4.28 15.53
N ASN A 10 -21.78 -4.14 16.80
CA ASN A 10 -22.97 -4.81 17.30
C ASN A 10 -24.25 -4.34 16.60
N GLN A 11 -24.38 -3.05 16.30
CA GLN A 11 -25.50 -2.51 15.51
C GLN A 11 -25.52 -3.09 14.09
N LEU A 12 -24.36 -3.10 13.41
CA LEU A 12 -24.22 -3.66 12.05
C LEU A 12 -24.54 -5.16 12.00
N LEU A 13 -24.05 -5.94 12.95
CA LEU A 13 -24.36 -7.37 13.04
C LEU A 13 -25.84 -7.62 13.37
N SER A 14 -26.47 -6.74 14.16
CA SER A 14 -27.91 -6.78 14.42
C SER A 14 -28.73 -6.51 13.15
N VAL A 15 -28.31 -5.56 12.32
CA VAL A 15 -28.92 -5.29 10.99
C VAL A 15 -28.87 -6.54 10.11
N LYS A 16 -27.70 -7.19 10.00
CA LYS A 16 -27.58 -8.46 9.27
C LYS A 16 -28.49 -9.53 9.85
N LYS A 17 -28.54 -9.67 11.17
CA LYS A 17 -29.39 -10.66 11.85
C LYS A 17 -30.88 -10.44 11.53
N LYS A 18 -31.34 -9.19 11.53
CA LYS A 18 -32.72 -8.81 11.17
C LYS A 18 -33.03 -9.11 9.70
N ALA A 19 -32.07 -8.91 8.80
CA ALA A 19 -32.25 -9.24 7.38
C ALA A 19 -32.34 -10.75 7.12
N GLY A 20 -31.92 -11.61 8.07
CA GLY A 20 -31.99 -13.07 7.92
C GLY A 20 -31.04 -13.67 6.88
N LYS A 21 -30.15 -12.86 6.28
CA LYS A 21 -29.23 -13.28 5.22
C LYS A 21 -27.89 -13.77 5.75
N THR A 22 -27.31 -14.73 5.06
CA THR A 22 -25.93 -15.20 5.21
C THR A 22 -24.94 -14.21 4.58
N PHE A 23 -23.65 -14.34 4.92
CA PHE A 23 -22.61 -13.54 4.27
C PHE A 23 -22.48 -13.85 2.77
N ASN A 24 -22.75 -15.10 2.36
CA ASN A 24 -22.70 -15.52 0.97
C ASN A 24 -23.82 -14.88 0.13
N GLU A 25 -25.02 -14.76 0.66
CA GLU A 25 -26.14 -14.10 -0.04
C GLU A 25 -25.85 -12.61 -0.23
N ILE A 26 -25.38 -11.92 0.82
CA ILE A 26 -25.03 -10.51 0.74
C ILE A 26 -23.85 -10.30 -0.22
N ALA A 27 -22.85 -11.19 -0.20
CA ALA A 27 -21.73 -11.18 -1.13
C ALA A 27 -22.21 -11.26 -2.60
N LYS A 28 -23.11 -12.20 -2.89
CA LYS A 28 -23.70 -12.36 -4.22
C LYS A 28 -24.48 -11.12 -4.69
N GLU A 29 -25.23 -10.49 -3.82
CA GLU A 29 -26.01 -9.28 -4.13
C GLU A 29 -25.13 -8.03 -4.33
N THR A 30 -24.01 -7.95 -3.60
CA THR A 30 -23.11 -6.79 -3.64
C THR A 30 -21.99 -6.92 -4.69
N GLY A 31 -21.62 -8.14 -5.07
CA GLY A 31 -20.44 -8.44 -5.88
C GLY A 31 -19.13 -8.42 -5.09
N LEU A 32 -19.20 -8.45 -3.76
CA LEU A 32 -18.05 -8.49 -2.86
C LEU A 32 -17.76 -9.92 -2.41
N THR A 33 -16.55 -10.22 -1.92
CA THR A 33 -16.32 -11.53 -1.27
C THR A 33 -17.05 -11.62 0.07
N ASN A 34 -17.41 -12.84 0.48
CA ASN A 34 -18.11 -13.08 1.74
C ASN A 34 -17.32 -12.60 2.97
N VAL A 35 -16.00 -12.75 2.96
CA VAL A 35 -15.12 -12.23 4.01
C VAL A 35 -15.10 -10.71 3.97
N TYR A 36 -15.02 -10.06 2.80
CA TYR A 36 -15.04 -8.60 2.73
C TYR A 36 -16.34 -8.02 3.29
N VAL A 37 -17.50 -8.63 2.99
CA VAL A 37 -18.79 -8.27 3.61
C VAL A 37 -18.73 -8.42 5.13
N ALA A 38 -18.14 -9.51 5.65
CA ALA A 38 -17.96 -9.68 7.08
C ALA A 38 -17.03 -8.61 7.69
N GLN A 39 -15.94 -8.24 7.01
CA GLN A 39 -15.00 -7.19 7.43
C GLN A 39 -15.67 -5.81 7.45
N LEU A 40 -16.57 -5.52 6.51
CA LEU A 40 -17.38 -4.30 6.49
C LEU A 40 -18.24 -4.20 7.77
N LEU A 41 -18.99 -5.26 8.11
CA LEU A 41 -19.83 -5.28 9.32
C LEU A 41 -19.00 -5.31 10.62
N ARG A 42 -17.75 -5.77 10.56
CA ARG A 42 -16.79 -5.78 11.68
C ARG A 42 -15.99 -4.48 11.81
N ARG A 43 -16.25 -3.46 10.97
CA ARG A 43 -15.48 -2.21 10.90
C ARG A 43 -13.98 -2.45 10.76
N GLN A 44 -13.61 -3.29 9.80
CA GLN A 44 -12.23 -3.59 9.41
C GLN A 44 -11.95 -3.26 7.93
N ALA A 45 -13.00 -3.11 7.13
CA ALA A 45 -12.95 -2.65 5.75
C ALA A 45 -13.74 -1.34 5.58
N ILE A 46 -13.44 -0.63 4.48
CA ILE A 46 -14.13 0.60 4.08
C ILE A 46 -15.21 0.27 3.06
N LEU A 47 -16.40 0.84 3.21
CA LEU A 47 -17.43 0.78 2.19
C LEU A 47 -17.18 1.84 1.13
N THR A 48 -17.26 1.49 -0.15
CA THR A 48 -17.11 2.46 -1.25
C THR A 48 -18.47 3.00 -1.70
N PRO A 49 -18.55 4.23 -2.25
CA PRO A 49 -19.80 4.78 -2.77
C PRO A 49 -20.47 3.87 -3.80
N GLU A 50 -19.67 3.20 -4.64
CA GLU A 50 -20.14 2.29 -5.70
C GLU A 50 -20.92 1.09 -5.14
N THR A 51 -20.49 0.55 -4.00
CA THR A 51 -21.08 -0.66 -3.40
C THR A 51 -22.07 -0.36 -2.28
N ALA A 52 -22.15 0.90 -1.82
CA ALA A 52 -23.03 1.32 -0.73
C ALA A 52 -24.52 1.11 -1.05
N SER A 53 -24.95 1.43 -2.28
CA SER A 53 -26.34 1.25 -2.71
C SER A 53 -26.75 -0.22 -2.72
N LYS A 54 -25.89 -1.10 -3.24
CA LYS A 54 -26.09 -2.56 -3.25
C LYS A 54 -26.15 -3.13 -1.84
N LEU A 55 -25.28 -2.66 -0.94
CA LEU A 55 -25.27 -3.11 0.45
C LEU A 55 -26.55 -2.69 1.18
N LYS A 56 -27.05 -1.47 0.99
CA LYS A 56 -28.34 -1.02 1.53
C LYS A 56 -29.51 -1.84 0.99
N ALA A 57 -29.50 -2.15 -0.31
CA ALA A 57 -30.51 -3.03 -0.90
C ALA A 57 -30.45 -4.44 -0.28
N ALA A 58 -29.25 -4.96 -0.02
CA ALA A 58 -29.07 -6.26 0.61
C ALA A 58 -29.46 -6.27 2.10
N LEU A 59 -29.30 -5.14 2.79
CA LEU A 59 -29.58 -4.93 4.20
C LEU A 59 -30.54 -3.73 4.40
N PRO A 60 -31.87 -3.92 4.20
CA PRO A 60 -32.83 -2.81 4.19
C PRO A 60 -32.93 -2.00 5.50
N HIS A 61 -32.47 -2.57 6.62
CA HIS A 61 -32.46 -1.91 7.93
C HIS A 61 -31.15 -1.17 8.24
N LEU A 62 -30.23 -1.08 7.27
CA LEU A 62 -28.98 -0.35 7.41
C LEU A 62 -29.26 1.16 7.31
N SER A 63 -29.10 1.88 8.43
CA SER A 63 -29.32 3.33 8.47
C SER A 63 -28.24 4.10 7.71
N ASP A 64 -28.57 5.32 7.28
CA ASP A 64 -27.64 6.23 6.61
C ASP A 64 -26.43 6.55 7.51
N GLU A 65 -26.67 6.79 8.80
CA GLU A 65 -25.61 7.02 9.78
C GLU A 65 -24.60 5.85 9.85
N LEU A 66 -25.08 4.61 9.82
CA LEU A 66 -24.20 3.44 9.82
C LEU A 66 -23.42 3.32 8.51
N VAL A 67 -24.03 3.68 7.38
CA VAL A 67 -23.33 3.72 6.09
C VAL A 67 -22.23 4.78 6.10
N ASP A 68 -22.52 5.98 6.60
CA ASP A 68 -21.52 7.04 6.73
C ASP A 68 -20.36 6.61 7.62
N GLU A 69 -20.63 5.92 8.72
CA GLU A 69 -19.58 5.30 9.53
C GLU A 69 -18.79 4.24 8.75
N MET A 70 -19.46 3.36 7.99
CA MET A 70 -18.81 2.33 7.18
C MET A 70 -17.90 2.89 6.08
N MET A 71 -18.20 4.08 5.55
CA MET A 71 -17.42 4.77 4.53
C MET A 71 -16.19 5.50 5.09
N LYS A 72 -16.09 5.69 6.41
CA LYS A 72 -14.89 6.25 7.06
C LYS A 72 -13.80 5.18 7.17
N PRO A 73 -12.51 5.51 6.91
CA PRO A 73 -11.39 4.62 7.15
C PRO A 73 -11.41 4.08 8.59
N PRO A 74 -11.48 2.75 8.80
CA PRO A 74 -11.53 2.20 10.15
C PRO A 74 -10.14 2.18 10.78
N MET A 75 -10.09 2.37 12.10
CA MET A 75 -8.96 1.90 12.90
C MET A 75 -9.04 0.38 12.96
N ARG A 76 -8.23 -0.30 12.15
CA ARG A 76 -8.21 -1.77 12.08
C ARG A 76 -7.57 -2.33 13.34
N SER A 77 -8.20 -3.33 13.93
CA SER A 77 -7.77 -3.95 15.19
C SER A 77 -8.40 -5.33 15.32
N TYR A 78 -7.81 -6.22 16.11
CA TYR A 78 -8.41 -7.50 16.46
C TYR A 78 -8.22 -7.75 17.96
N ASP A 79 -9.06 -8.61 18.52
CA ASP A 79 -8.91 -9.04 19.92
C ASP A 79 -7.66 -9.93 20.05
N PRO A 80 -6.66 -9.58 20.88
CA PRO A 80 -5.49 -10.42 21.09
C PRO A 80 -5.84 -11.82 21.63
N ASN A 81 -6.97 -11.96 22.32
CA ASN A 81 -7.45 -13.25 22.84
C ASN A 81 -8.16 -14.10 21.79
N LEU A 82 -8.35 -13.60 20.56
CA LEU A 82 -9.03 -14.32 19.48
C LEU A 82 -8.37 -15.68 19.19
N ILE A 83 -7.07 -15.81 19.43
CA ILE A 83 -6.33 -17.06 19.25
C ILE A 83 -6.78 -18.18 20.21
N GLN A 84 -7.51 -17.85 21.27
CA GLN A 84 -8.10 -18.84 22.18
C GLN A 84 -9.33 -19.53 21.57
N GLU A 85 -9.94 -18.94 20.53
CA GLU A 85 -11.07 -19.55 19.84
C GLU A 85 -10.56 -20.70 18.94
N PRO A 86 -11.09 -21.93 19.07
CA PRO A 86 -10.55 -23.09 18.36
C PRO A 86 -10.53 -22.98 16.83
N ALA A 87 -11.53 -22.39 16.18
CA ALA A 87 -11.52 -22.26 14.71
C ALA A 87 -10.42 -21.30 14.23
N ILE A 88 -10.18 -20.20 14.94
CA ILE A 88 -9.08 -19.28 14.65
C ILE A 88 -7.72 -19.90 15.01
N TYR A 89 -7.63 -20.61 16.14
CA TYR A 89 -6.42 -21.32 16.53
C TYR A 89 -5.95 -22.29 15.46
N ARG A 90 -6.85 -23.11 14.91
CA ARG A 90 -6.52 -24.09 13.86
C ARG A 90 -6.07 -23.43 12.56
N LEU A 91 -6.66 -22.29 12.20
CA LEU A 91 -6.19 -21.52 11.04
C LEU A 91 -4.77 -20.99 11.25
N ASN A 92 -4.49 -20.44 12.44
CA ASN A 92 -3.15 -19.97 12.78
C ASN A 92 -2.13 -21.14 12.82
N GLU A 93 -2.48 -22.25 13.45
CA GLU A 93 -1.65 -23.45 13.51
C GLU A 93 -1.31 -23.98 12.11
N ALA A 94 -2.29 -24.03 11.20
CA ALA A 94 -2.05 -24.41 9.81
C ALA A 94 -1.06 -23.46 9.12
N VAL A 95 -1.25 -22.14 9.25
CA VAL A 95 -0.32 -21.14 8.66
C VAL A 95 1.09 -21.29 9.23
N MET A 96 1.23 -21.51 10.54
CA MET A 96 2.52 -21.67 11.19
C MET A 96 3.21 -22.98 10.79
N HIS A 97 2.45 -24.08 10.67
CA HIS A 97 2.99 -25.39 10.30
C HIS A 97 3.44 -25.46 8.84
N PHE A 98 2.66 -24.87 7.92
CA PHE A 98 2.99 -24.86 6.49
C PHE A 98 3.82 -23.63 6.06
N GLY A 99 4.13 -22.72 6.98
CA GLY A 99 4.70 -21.41 6.66
C GLY A 99 6.03 -21.47 5.90
N GLU A 100 6.97 -22.31 6.35
CA GLU A 100 8.26 -22.48 5.67
C GLU A 100 8.09 -23.05 4.26
N SER A 101 7.29 -24.10 4.11
CA SER A 101 7.03 -24.71 2.79
C SER A 101 6.31 -23.76 1.82
N ILE A 102 5.34 -22.98 2.30
CA ILE A 102 4.66 -21.96 1.49
C ILE A 102 5.66 -20.88 1.06
N LYS A 103 6.53 -20.44 1.98
CA LYS A 103 7.57 -19.44 1.69
C LYS A 103 8.53 -19.95 0.61
N ASP A 104 8.98 -21.19 0.70
CA ASP A 104 9.88 -21.79 -0.28
C ASP A 104 9.23 -21.85 -1.67
N ILE A 105 7.98 -22.30 -1.75
CA ILE A 105 7.22 -22.34 -3.02
C ILE A 105 7.03 -20.94 -3.60
N ILE A 106 6.72 -19.93 -2.78
CA ILE A 106 6.63 -18.54 -3.24
C ILE A 106 7.97 -18.08 -3.83
N ASN A 107 9.08 -18.39 -3.14
CA ASN A 107 10.41 -18.01 -3.61
C ASN A 107 10.79 -18.73 -4.92
N GLU A 108 10.46 -20.00 -5.08
CA GLU A 108 10.68 -20.77 -6.31
C GLU A 108 9.91 -20.18 -7.50
N GLN A 109 8.65 -19.78 -7.28
CA GLN A 109 7.77 -19.34 -8.37
C GLN A 109 7.86 -17.84 -8.69
N PHE A 110 8.11 -16.99 -7.68
CA PHE A 110 8.04 -15.54 -7.80
C PHE A 110 9.34 -14.81 -7.46
N GLY A 111 10.29 -15.49 -6.80
CA GLY A 111 11.53 -14.88 -6.29
C GLY A 111 11.37 -14.26 -4.90
N ASP A 112 12.35 -13.44 -4.50
CA ASP A 112 12.39 -12.84 -3.17
C ASP A 112 11.34 -11.73 -2.99
N GLY A 113 10.34 -11.98 -2.14
CA GLY A 113 9.22 -11.08 -1.91
C GLY A 113 8.17 -11.64 -0.95
N ILE A 114 6.99 -10.99 -0.92
CA ILE A 114 5.87 -11.37 -0.06
C ILE A 114 4.53 -11.32 -0.79
N MET A 115 3.56 -12.11 -0.31
CA MET A 115 2.14 -11.92 -0.65
C MET A 115 1.56 -10.76 0.18
N SER A 116 1.01 -9.76 -0.48
CA SER A 116 0.37 -8.61 0.18
C SER A 116 -0.88 -9.02 0.96
N ALA A 117 -1.09 -8.41 2.12
CA ALA A 117 -2.35 -8.47 2.88
C ALA A 117 -3.21 -7.20 2.72
N ILE A 118 -2.87 -6.32 1.76
CA ILE A 118 -3.59 -5.06 1.47
C ILE A 118 -4.28 -5.14 0.12
N ASP A 119 -3.51 -5.42 -0.95
CA ASP A 119 -4.06 -5.80 -2.25
C ASP A 119 -4.32 -7.31 -2.20
N PHE A 120 -5.43 -7.65 -1.54
CA PHE A 120 -5.71 -8.97 -1.03
C PHE A 120 -7.21 -9.28 -1.04
N TYR A 121 -7.55 -10.44 -1.56
CA TYR A 121 -8.89 -11.01 -1.57
C TYR A 121 -8.93 -12.26 -0.70
N CYS A 122 -10.01 -12.38 0.07
CA CYS A 122 -10.24 -13.52 0.94
C CYS A 122 -11.68 -14.02 0.76
N SER A 123 -11.85 -15.33 0.68
CA SER A 123 -13.16 -15.98 0.64
C SER A 123 -13.14 -17.28 1.43
N VAL A 124 -14.31 -17.67 1.93
CA VAL A 124 -14.52 -18.94 2.64
C VAL A 124 -15.68 -19.70 2.01
N ASP A 125 -15.40 -20.89 1.50
CA ASP A 125 -16.37 -21.71 0.81
C ASP A 125 -16.56 -23.07 1.47
N LYS A 126 -17.78 -23.60 1.34
CA LYS A 126 -18.12 -24.96 1.76
C LYS A 126 -18.09 -25.87 0.54
N VAL A 127 -17.26 -26.89 0.58
CA VAL A 127 -17.16 -27.90 -0.49
C VAL A 127 -17.36 -29.31 0.07
N LYS A 128 -17.64 -30.27 -0.81
CA LYS A 128 -17.66 -31.70 -0.46
C LYS A 128 -16.31 -32.33 -0.78
N GLY A 129 -15.71 -32.99 0.21
CA GLY A 129 -14.51 -33.79 0.02
C GLY A 129 -14.81 -35.06 -0.79
N VAL A 130 -13.73 -35.71 -1.25
CA VAL A 130 -13.82 -37.03 -1.93
C VAL A 130 -14.46 -38.10 -1.04
N ASP A 131 -14.40 -37.93 0.27
CA ASP A 131 -15.03 -38.76 1.29
C ASP A 131 -16.49 -38.39 1.59
N GLY A 132 -17.06 -37.43 0.84
CA GLY A 132 -18.43 -36.93 0.99
C GLY A 132 -18.64 -35.98 2.18
N LYS A 133 -17.60 -35.71 2.97
CA LYS A 133 -17.68 -34.84 4.15
C LYS A 133 -17.58 -33.37 3.76
N ASP A 134 -18.16 -32.52 4.60
CA ASP A 134 -18.03 -31.08 4.44
C ASP A 134 -16.59 -30.64 4.69
N ARG A 135 -16.06 -29.80 3.80
CA ARG A 135 -14.75 -29.18 3.93
C ARG A 135 -14.90 -27.66 3.83
N VAL A 136 -14.08 -26.96 4.59
CA VAL A 136 -13.94 -25.50 4.52
C VAL A 136 -12.74 -25.19 3.63
N VAL A 137 -12.97 -24.44 2.57
CA VAL A 137 -11.92 -23.92 1.70
C VAL A 137 -11.75 -22.45 2.03
N ILE A 138 -10.53 -22.05 2.33
CA ILE A 138 -10.15 -20.66 2.53
C ILE A 138 -9.22 -20.29 1.39
N THR A 139 -9.58 -19.27 0.62
CA THR A 139 -8.75 -18.79 -0.49
C THR A 139 -8.13 -17.45 -0.10
N PHE A 140 -6.81 -17.40 -0.15
CA PHE A 140 -6.02 -16.19 0.02
C PHE A 140 -5.39 -15.84 -1.33
N ASP A 141 -5.81 -14.72 -1.89
CA ASP A 141 -5.33 -14.21 -3.19
C ASP A 141 -4.74 -12.82 -2.96
N GLY A 142 -3.42 -12.75 -2.90
CA GLY A 142 -2.70 -11.52 -2.62
C GLY A 142 -1.69 -11.19 -3.69
N LYS A 143 -1.56 -9.90 -3.99
CA LYS A 143 -0.55 -9.40 -4.92
C LYS A 143 0.87 -9.72 -4.42
N PHE A 144 1.70 -10.28 -5.28
CA PHE A 144 3.13 -10.45 -5.00
C PHE A 144 3.87 -9.11 -5.02
N LEU A 145 4.71 -8.89 -4.01
CA LEU A 145 5.52 -7.69 -3.83
C LEU A 145 7.00 -8.09 -3.71
N PRO A 146 7.83 -7.88 -4.76
CA PRO A 146 9.25 -8.21 -4.70
C PRO A 146 10.01 -7.24 -3.79
N TYR A 147 11.00 -7.75 -3.07
CA TYR A 147 11.96 -6.88 -2.40
C TYR A 147 12.80 -6.14 -3.43
N THR A 148 13.11 -4.88 -3.14
CA THR A 148 13.90 -4.03 -4.02
C THR A 148 15.19 -3.61 -3.32
N GLU A 149 16.31 -3.74 -4.02
CA GLU A 149 17.59 -3.20 -3.55
C GLU A 149 17.48 -1.68 -3.33
N GLN A 150 17.79 -1.24 -2.11
CA GLN A 150 17.67 0.16 -1.72
C GLN A 150 18.88 0.95 -2.22
N ARG A 151 18.75 1.56 -3.40
CA ARG A 151 19.76 2.44 -3.98
C ARG A 151 19.46 3.92 -3.69
N TYR A 152 20.44 4.64 -3.17
CA TYR A 152 20.34 6.08 -2.88
C TYR A 152 19.94 6.91 -4.13
N SER A 153 20.39 6.49 -5.32
CA SER A 153 20.09 7.18 -6.59
C SER A 153 18.60 7.24 -6.97
N ARG A 154 17.73 6.44 -6.36
CA ARG A 154 16.26 6.52 -6.57
C ARG A 154 15.58 7.63 -5.78
N GLN A 155 16.25 8.22 -4.77
CA GLN A 155 15.70 9.35 -4.01
C GLN A 155 15.87 10.69 -4.74
N SER A 156 16.77 10.76 -5.73
CA SER A 156 17.05 11.99 -6.49
C SER A 156 16.31 12.01 -7.83
N VAL A 157 14.97 12.00 -7.81
CA VAL A 157 14.22 12.66 -8.88
C VAL A 157 13.99 14.08 -8.40
N GLN A 158 14.95 14.96 -8.65
CA GLN A 158 14.67 16.40 -8.56
C GLN A 158 13.66 16.75 -9.67
N PRO A 159 12.54 17.41 -9.37
CA PRO A 159 11.71 18.00 -10.41
C PRO A 159 12.47 19.19 -10.99
N GLY A 160 12.86 19.08 -12.25
CA GLY A 160 13.25 20.23 -13.07
C GLY A 160 14.71 20.65 -12.99
N LEU A 161 15.58 19.95 -13.70
CA LEU A 161 16.58 20.62 -14.50
C LEU A 161 16.51 20.05 -15.91
N ALA A 162 15.48 20.49 -16.65
CA ALA A 162 15.58 20.48 -18.09
C ALA A 162 16.90 21.20 -18.41
N ALA A 163 17.88 20.45 -18.91
CA ALA A 163 19.12 20.99 -19.38
C ALA A 163 18.77 22.11 -20.37
N LEU A 164 18.97 23.35 -19.94
CA LEU A 164 18.95 24.53 -20.79
C LEU A 164 20.25 24.51 -21.60
N ALA A 165 20.42 23.47 -22.40
CA ALA A 165 21.34 23.43 -23.52
C ALA A 165 20.67 24.24 -24.66
N CYS A 166 20.54 25.55 -24.45
CA CYS A 166 20.18 26.48 -25.51
C CYS A 166 21.39 27.40 -25.73
N THR A 167 22.33 26.87 -26.52
CA THR A 167 23.21 27.58 -27.45
C THR A 167 23.60 29.03 -27.09
N ILE A 168 24.76 29.21 -26.47
CA ILE A 168 25.50 30.47 -26.59
C ILE A 168 26.07 30.53 -28.01
N ARG A 169 25.43 31.30 -28.89
CA ARG A 169 26.10 31.80 -30.11
C ARG A 169 27.11 32.88 -29.69
N PRO A 170 28.31 32.92 -30.28
CA PRO A 170 29.24 34.00 -30.01
C PRO A 170 28.76 35.23 -30.78
N TYR A 171 28.30 36.26 -30.08
CA TYR A 171 28.12 37.58 -30.66
C TYR A 171 28.67 38.64 -29.71
N GLY A 172 29.63 39.41 -30.24
CA GLY A 172 29.88 40.79 -29.83
C GLY A 172 30.80 40.97 -28.62
N SER A 173 31.98 41.52 -28.88
CA SER A 173 32.94 42.06 -27.93
C SER A 173 32.36 43.21 -27.10
N MET A 174 31.54 42.93 -26.07
CA MET A 174 31.21 43.93 -25.03
C MET A 174 30.61 43.33 -23.75
N VAL A 175 30.94 42.09 -23.35
CA VAL A 175 30.48 41.53 -22.06
C VAL A 175 31.56 40.70 -21.36
N GLN A 176 32.80 41.16 -21.38
CA GLN A 176 33.86 40.61 -20.51
C GLN A 176 33.97 41.37 -19.17
N SER A 177 33.37 42.55 -19.06
CA SER A 177 33.47 43.40 -17.87
C SER A 177 32.44 43.07 -16.78
N ILE A 178 31.31 42.43 -17.11
CA ILE A 178 30.27 42.11 -16.12
C ILE A 178 30.49 40.73 -15.47
N LEU A 179 31.15 39.79 -16.16
CA LEU A 179 31.43 38.46 -15.62
C LEU A 179 32.55 38.48 -14.55
N ALA A 180 33.51 39.40 -14.66
CA ALA A 180 34.58 39.59 -13.68
C ALA A 180 34.08 40.17 -12.34
N ALA A 181 33.05 41.04 -12.37
CA ALA A 181 32.51 41.68 -11.17
C ALA A 181 31.76 40.68 -10.25
N ASN A 182 31.16 39.63 -10.81
CA ASN A 182 30.43 38.63 -10.04
C ASN A 182 31.33 37.56 -9.39
N LEU A 183 32.55 37.35 -9.90
CA LEU A 183 33.52 36.45 -9.28
C LEU A 183 34.20 37.08 -8.06
N GLU A 184 34.52 38.37 -8.08
CA GLU A 184 35.06 39.06 -6.90
C GLU A 184 34.05 39.14 -5.76
N ALA A 185 32.77 39.41 -6.05
CA ALA A 185 31.72 39.42 -5.04
C ALA A 185 31.53 38.06 -4.37
N CYS A 186 31.70 36.97 -5.13
CA CYS A 186 31.60 35.60 -4.61
C CYS A 186 32.80 35.24 -3.71
N MET A 187 34.02 35.62 -4.10
CA MET A 187 35.24 35.38 -3.31
C MET A 187 35.29 36.20 -2.02
N VAL A 188 34.83 37.47 -2.05
CA VAL A 188 34.72 38.32 -0.85
C VAL A 188 33.69 37.74 0.13
N ALA A 189 32.56 37.24 -0.38
CA ALA A 189 31.53 36.60 0.45
C ALA A 189 31.99 35.28 1.09
N GLN A 190 32.89 34.52 0.44
CA GLN A 190 33.50 33.31 1.02
C GLN A 190 34.52 33.64 2.13
N ARG A 191 35.31 34.72 1.96
CA ARG A 191 36.28 35.19 2.97
C ARG A 191 35.63 35.69 4.26
N LEU A 192 34.50 36.39 4.15
CA LEU A 192 33.72 36.87 5.30
C LEU A 192 33.04 35.74 6.09
N ARG A 193 32.90 34.55 5.50
CA ARG A 193 32.25 33.37 6.12
C ARG A 193 33.24 32.31 6.62
N GLY A 194 34.55 32.54 6.51
CA GLY A 194 35.58 31.62 6.99
C GLY A 194 35.61 30.26 6.28
N LEU A 195 35.05 30.16 5.07
CA LEU A 195 35.03 28.92 4.29
C LEU A 195 36.36 28.76 3.52
N PRO A 196 36.94 27.54 3.43
CA PRO A 196 38.15 27.32 2.64
C PRO A 196 37.86 27.56 1.14
N PRO A 197 38.85 28.03 0.35
CA PRO A 197 38.66 28.26 -1.08
C PRO A 197 38.35 26.92 -1.77
N ALA A 198 37.31 26.91 -2.60
CA ALA A 198 37.01 25.74 -3.42
C ALA A 198 38.11 25.59 -4.49
N GLU A 199 38.88 24.51 -4.42
CA GLU A 199 39.79 24.13 -5.51
C GLU A 199 38.98 23.82 -6.77
N ALA A 200 39.14 24.66 -7.79
CA ALA A 200 38.58 24.46 -9.11
C ALA A 200 39.38 23.38 -9.84
N ASN A 201 39.10 22.10 -9.57
CA ASN A 201 39.54 21.01 -10.44
C ASN A 201 38.60 20.94 -11.66
N ILE A 202 38.85 21.83 -12.62
CA ILE A 202 38.24 21.80 -13.94
C ILE A 202 39.23 21.10 -14.88
N CYS A 203 38.75 20.03 -15.52
CA CYS A 203 39.36 19.30 -16.63
C CYS A 203 40.56 18.40 -16.32
N GLY A 204 40.24 17.11 -16.14
CA GLY A 204 41.20 16.00 -16.26
C GLY A 204 40.51 14.72 -16.67
N ASN A 205 39.82 14.70 -17.82
CA ASN A 205 39.65 13.50 -18.65
C ASN A 205 38.87 13.83 -19.93
N ILE A 206 39.60 14.11 -20.99
CA ILE A 206 39.16 13.85 -22.36
C ILE A 206 40.32 13.14 -23.02
N GLY A 207 40.18 11.83 -23.20
CA GLY A 207 41.11 11.04 -23.99
C GLY A 207 40.92 11.36 -25.47
N LEU A 208 42.02 11.64 -26.17
CA LEU A 208 42.14 11.51 -27.61
C LEU A 208 43.55 11.01 -27.94
N SER A 209 43.57 9.97 -28.76
CA SER A 209 44.69 9.20 -29.29
C SER A 209 45.63 9.99 -30.22
N SER A 210 46.93 9.69 -30.18
CA SER A 210 47.82 9.61 -31.37
C SER A 210 49.23 9.16 -30.98
N GLU A 211 49.73 8.16 -31.73
CA GLU A 211 51.09 7.59 -31.79
C GLU A 211 51.52 6.57 -30.73
#